data_AF-A0A2E5GXD4-F1
#
_entry.id   AF-A0A2E5GXD4-F1
#
_cell.length_a   1.000
_cell.length_b   1.000
_cell.length_c   1.000
_cell.angle_alpha   90.00
_cell.angle_beta   90.00
_cell.angle_gamma   90.00
#
_symmetry.space_group_name_H-M   'P 1'
#
loop_
_entity.id
_entity.type
_entity.pdbx_description
1 polymer ?
#
loop_
_entity_poly.entity_id
_entity_poly.type
_entity_poly.pdbx_seq_one_letter_code
_entity_poly.pdbx_strand_id
1 'polypeptide(L)' 'MAIYRTLYYTEVTIGVGGRITIPQELRDNLHLNPKDSMTVRVEETGDGRRQMVMWRGEDSEDLDDLVD' A
#
# COMPACT_ATOMS: atom_id res chain seq x y z
N MET A 1 -14.32 -6.18 -10.55
CA MET A 1 -14.18 -5.44 -9.27
C MET A 1 -14.12 -6.47 -8.17
N ALA A 2 -12.98 -6.58 -7.47
CA ALA A 2 -12.87 -7.48 -6.33
C ALA A 2 -13.47 -6.80 -5.08
N ILE A 3 -14.12 -7.60 -4.23
CA ILE A 3 -14.62 -7.13 -2.94
C ILE A 3 -13.51 -7.36 -1.92
N TYR A 4 -12.91 -6.28 -1.42
CA TYR A 4 -11.95 -6.34 -0.32
C TYR A 4 -12.67 -6.08 0.99
N ARG A 5 -12.39 -6.90 2.00
CA ARG A 5 -12.91 -6.72 3.36
C ARG A 5 -11.95 -5.89 4.19
N THR A 6 -12.46 -4.96 4.98
CA THR A 6 -11.67 -4.30 6.04
C THR A 6 -11.35 -5.32 7.12
N LEU A 7 -10.06 -5.51 7.44
CA LEU A 7 -9.65 -6.32 8.59
C LEU A 7 -9.67 -5.50 9.88
N TYR A 8 -9.12 -4.29 9.85
CA TYR A 8 -9.12 -3.34 10.97
C TYR A 8 -8.82 -1.91 10.48
N TYR A 9 -8.99 -0.94 11.37
CA TYR A 9 -8.58 0.46 11.17
C TYR A 9 -7.50 0.81 12.18
N THR A 10 -6.49 1.57 11.74
CA THR A 10 -5.53 2.22 12.61
C THR A 10 -5.29 3.64 12.11
N GLU A 11 -4.98 4.55 13.02
CA GLU A 11 -4.61 5.91 12.67
C GLU A 11 -3.09 6.00 12.50
N VAL A 12 -2.65 6.80 11.53
CA VAL A 12 -1.25 7.16 11.32
C VAL A 12 -1.15 8.67 11.14
N THR A 13 -0.05 9.26 11.61
CA THR A 13 0.21 10.68 11.43
C THR A 13 1.29 10.90 10.38
N ILE A 14 1.21 12.03 9.67
CA ILE A 14 2.23 12.44 8.72
C ILE A 14 3.35 13.13 9.50
N GLY A 15 4.53 12.53 9.48
CA GLY A 15 5.71 13.09 10.13
C GLY A 15 6.28 14.29 9.38
N VAL A 16 7.28 14.92 10.00
CA VAL A 16 8.06 16.00 9.36
C VAL A 16 8.67 15.50 8.06
N GLY A 17 8.50 16.27 6.98
CA GLY A 17 8.94 15.90 5.64
C GLY A 17 7.98 15.01 4.86
N GLY A 18 6.74 14.85 5.32
CA GLY A 18 5.67 14.20 4.54
C GLY A 18 5.69 12.66 4.56
N ARG A 19 6.50 12.05 5.43
CA ARG A 19 6.62 10.59 5.54
C ARG A 19 5.53 10.02 6.43
N ILE A 20 4.95 8.90 6.00
CA ILE A 20 4.07 8.07 6.82
C ILE A 20 4.89 6.91 7.36
N THR A 21 4.86 6.70 8.68
CA THR A 21 5.46 5.51 9.30
C THR A 21 4.43 4.39 9.27
N ILE A 22 4.78 3.23 8.72
CA ILE A 22 3.93 2.04 8.76
C ILE A 22 4.12 1.37 10.14
N PRO A 23 3.06 1.27 10.97
CA PRO A 23 3.11 0.56 12.25
C PRO A 23 3.56 -0.89 12.10
N GLN A 24 4.21 -1.44 13.14
CA GLN A 24 4.75 -2.80 13.11
C GLN A 24 3.69 -3.85 12.78
N GLU A 25 2.52 -3.79 13.41
CA GLU A 25 1.42 -4.72 13.15
C GLU A 25 0.94 -4.70 11.69
N LEU A 26 0.91 -3.51 11.06
CA LEU A 26 0.59 -3.38 9.64
C LEU A 26 1.66 -4.01 8.75
N ARG A 27 2.95 -3.85 9.10
CA ARG A 27 4.04 -4.51 8.37
C ARG A 27 3.94 -6.02 8.46
N ASP A 28 3.67 -6.55 9.65
CA ASP A 28 3.58 -7.98 9.88
C ASP A 28 2.40 -8.59 9.10
N ASN A 29 1.24 -7.93 9.12
CA ASN A 29 0.04 -8.37 8.41
C ASN A 29 0.16 -8.30 6.88
N LEU A 30 0.93 -7.34 6.36
CA LEU A 30 1.16 -7.16 4.92
C LEU A 30 2.46 -7.85 4.45
N HIS A 31 3.19 -8.51 5.36
CA HIS A 31 4.49 -9.14 5.10
C HIS A 31 5.50 -8.20 4.41
N LEU A 32 5.57 -6.96 4.90
CA LEU A 32 6.44 -5.92 4.34
C LEU A 32 7.84 -5.99 4.94
N ASN A 33 8.85 -5.93 4.08
CA ASN A 33 10.25 -5.87 4.45
C ASN A 33 10.85 -4.48 4.16
N PRO A 34 11.99 -4.14 4.79
CA PRO A 34 12.75 -2.97 4.40
C PRO A 34 13.12 -3.04 2.92
N LYS A 35 12.93 -1.91 2.21
CA LYS A 35 13.17 -1.73 0.76
C LYS A 35 12.11 -2.32 -0.18
N ASP A 36 11.04 -2.91 0.33
CA ASP A 36 9.90 -3.29 -0.51
C ASP A 36 9.37 -2.05 -1.25
N SER A 37 9.08 -2.24 -2.55
CA SER A 37 8.36 -1.25 -3.33
C SER A 37 6.85 -1.36 -3.07
N MET A 38 6.16 -0.23 -3.02
CA MET A 38 4.72 -0.18 -2.80
C MET A 38 4.05 0.47 -3.99
N THR A 39 3.02 -0.18 -4.53
CA THR A 39 2.10 0.46 -5.48
C THR A 39 1.01 1.19 -4.70
N VAL A 40 0.68 2.40 -5.14
CA VAL A 40 -0.36 3.24 -4.55
C VAL A 40 -1.39 3.58 -5.61
N ARG A 41 -2.67 3.36 -5.28
CA ARG A 41 -3.82 3.84 -6.04
C ARG A 41 -4.58 4.86 -5.21
N VAL A 42 -4.92 5.98 -5.82
CA VAL A 42 -5.84 6.96 -5.26
C VAL A 42 -7.23 6.65 -5.81
N GLU A 43 -8.19 6.48 -4.93
CA GLU A 43 -9.59 6.22 -5.26
C GLU A 43 -10.45 7.38 -4.77
N GLU A 44 -11.54 7.66 -5.49
CA GLU A 44 -12.56 8.62 -5.12
C GLU A 44 -13.91 7.91 -5.00
N THR A 45 -14.59 8.10 -3.89
CA THR A 45 -15.94 7.56 -3.66
C THR A 45 -16.99 8.44 -4.36
N GLY A 46 -18.23 7.93 -4.47
CA GLY A 46 -19.33 8.69 -5.09
C GLY A 46 -19.68 10.00 -4.38
N ASP A 47 -19.35 10.14 -3.10
CA ASP A 47 -19.50 11.37 -2.31
C ASP A 47 -18.23 12.27 -2.32
N GLY A 48 -17.24 11.95 -3.16
CA GLY A 48 -16.03 12.76 -3.36
C GLY A 48 -14.94 12.56 -2.31
N ARG A 49 -15.09 11.59 -1.40
CA ARG A 49 -14.03 11.24 -0.44
C ARG A 49 -12.91 10.53 -1.17
N ARG A 50 -11.67 10.96 -0.92
CA ARG A 50 -10.48 10.32 -1.48
C ARG A 50 -9.82 9.41 -0.46
N GLN A 51 -9.38 8.25 -0.93
CA GLN A 51 -8.62 7.30 -0.13
C GLN A 51 -7.41 6.79 -0.91
N MET A 52 -6.37 6.41 -0.18
CA MET A 52 -5.22 5.72 -0.73
C MET A 52 -5.36 4.23 -0.44
N VAL A 53 -5.21 3.42 -1.48
CA VAL A 53 -5.04 1.97 -1.38
C VAL A 53 -3.61 1.66 -1.77
N MET A 54 -2.91 0.92 -0.92
CA MET A 54 -1.51 0.58 -1.11
C MET A 54 -1.30 -0.92 -0.94
N TRP A 55 -0.45 -1.49 -1.77
CA TRP A 55 -0.08 -2.91 -1.73
C TRP A 55 1.38 -3.06 -2.17
N ARG A 56 1.99 -4.19 -1.85
CA ARG A 56 3.35 -4.49 -2.30
C ARG A 56 3.36 -4.52 -3.83
N GLY A 57 4.29 -3.80 -4.44
CA GLY A 57 4.50 -3.89 -5.88
C GLY A 57 4.89 -5.32 -6.26
N GLU A 58 4.57 -5.71 -7.49
CA GLU A 58 5.24 -6.85 -8.10
C GLU A 58 6.68 -6.41 -8.39
N ASP A 59 7.65 -7.23 -7.98
CA ASP A 59 9.06 -6.93 -8.24
C ASP A 59 9.20 -6.77 -9.76
N SER A 60 9.70 -5.61 -10.20
CA SER A 60 9.92 -5.36 -11.63
C SER A 60 10.99 -6.30 -12.21
N GLU A 61 11.71 -7.04 -11.36
CA GLU A 61 12.67 -8.08 -11.75
C GLU A 61 11.98 -9.31 -12.37
N ASP A 62 10.72 -9.63 -12.04
CA ASP A 62 10.00 -10.76 -12.65
C ASP A 62 9.46 -10.45 -14.07
N LEU A 63 9.44 -9.17 -14.48
CA LEU A 63 8.97 -8.74 -15.80
C LEU A 63 10.07 -8.68 -16.86
N ASP A 64 11.33 -8.48 -16.44
CA ASP A 64 12.48 -8.47 -17.35
C ASP A 64 12.88 -9.91 -17.78
N ASP A 65 12.56 -10.94 -16.99
CA ASP A 65 12.75 -12.36 -17.32
C ASP A 65 11.69 -12.96 -18.27
N LEU A 66 10.65 -12.18 -18.61
CA LEU A 66 9.57 -12.58 -19.53
C LEU A 66 9.72 -11.99 -20.95
N VAL A 67 10.80 -11.25 -21.19
CA VAL A 67 11.14 -10.68 -22.50
C VAL A 67 12.47 -11.27 -22.98
N ASP A 68 12.47 -12.58 -23.27
CA ASP A 68 13.49 -13.25 -24.09
C ASP A 68 12.81 -13.90 -25.31
#